data_AF-S2IXJ5-F1
#
_entry.id   AF-S2IXJ5-F1
#
_cell.length_a   1.000
_cell.length_b   1.000
_cell.length_c   1.000
_cell.angle_alpha   90.00
_cell.angle_beta   90.00
_cell.angle_gamma   90.00
#
_symmetry.space_group_name_H-M   'P 1'
#
loop_
_entity.id
_entity.type
_entity.pdbx_description
1 polymer ?
#
loop_
_entity_poly.entity_id
_entity_poly.type
_entity_poly.pdbx_seq_one_letter_code
_entity_poly.pdbx_strand_id
1 'polypeptide(L)'
;MIKSFFLKKAFDKKEDVVSPTLKKQALQGNAQAQYTLGRKCITGKDQISDNDRSIALDWFQKAAESGHGAAQHELALAYQHGLGTPHDPVRALQWFTESATTNDHGDAQYHLGTLYYYGKCGVPQDYSMAHQWFLRASSSQHSSSSSRGAAQNSLGFLYQRGWGVGQDHNQALQWFIKAASNNNSNAQNQIGVYNKKGLGGLKVDYRMAFEWYNKSAKNGNSSGQCNLAWMYYDGNGTKQDYVKAMKWFLMAADNHSHDAQLQVGLMYLNGLGVKPDNMMALNYLALAIENGNQHAQEYKDYLSGLLDNEKVETSPCLNSSTMTHKKSISMSDTQHLYTNETPPLVPKHHSHQAYTSNKSNPF
;
A
#
# COMPACT_ATOMS: atom_id res chain seq x y z
N MET A 1 -23.20 -20.77 -29.87
CA MET A 1 -22.22 -21.31 -30.85
C MET A 1 -21.25 -20.25 -31.39
N ILE A 2 -21.68 -19.02 -31.69
CA ILE A 2 -20.85 -17.99 -32.32
C ILE A 2 -19.74 -17.42 -31.41
N LYS A 3 -20.00 -17.12 -30.13
CA LYS A 3 -18.96 -16.67 -29.16
C LYS A 3 -17.82 -17.69 -28.96
N SER A 4 -18.16 -18.99 -28.95
CA SER A 4 -17.18 -20.08 -28.82
C SER A 4 -16.22 -20.19 -30.01
N PHE A 5 -16.67 -19.80 -31.20
CA PHE A 5 -15.85 -19.83 -32.42
C PHE A 5 -14.82 -18.69 -32.45
N PHE A 6 -15.21 -17.48 -31.99
CA PHE A 6 -14.30 -16.34 -31.89
C PHE A 6 -13.22 -16.53 -30.81
N LEU A 7 -13.58 -17.12 -29.66
CA LEU A 7 -12.61 -17.51 -28.62
C LEU A 7 -11.56 -18.51 -29.14
N LYS A 8 -11.96 -19.44 -30.03
CA LYS A 8 -11.04 -20.41 -30.63
C LYS A 8 -10.05 -19.73 -31.57
N LYS A 9 -10.52 -18.82 -32.42
CA LYS A 9 -9.70 -18.15 -33.46
C LYS A 9 -8.76 -17.07 -32.92
N ALA A 10 -9.13 -16.38 -31.83
CA ALA A 10 -8.28 -15.39 -31.17
C ALA A 10 -7.09 -16.02 -30.42
N PHE A 11 -7.25 -17.28 -29.99
CA PHE A 11 -6.24 -18.01 -29.23
C PHE A 11 -5.27 -18.83 -30.09
N ASP A 12 -5.70 -19.28 -31.28
CA ASP A 12 -4.86 -20.07 -32.20
C ASP A 12 -3.72 -19.24 -32.84
N LYS A 13 -3.68 -17.91 -32.65
CA LYS A 13 -2.59 -17.04 -33.16
C LYS A 13 -1.49 -16.70 -32.14
N LYS A 14 -1.56 -17.15 -30.88
CA LYS A 14 -0.59 -16.84 -29.81
C LYS A 14 0.00 -18.12 -29.19
N GLU A 15 0.55 -19.01 -30.03
CA GLU A 15 0.76 -20.43 -29.75
C GLU A 15 1.93 -20.80 -28.80
N ASP A 16 2.76 -19.86 -28.33
CA ASP A 16 4.01 -20.25 -27.64
C ASP A 16 3.96 -20.40 -26.10
N VAL A 17 2.83 -20.16 -25.42
CA VAL A 17 2.82 -20.09 -23.92
C VAL A 17 1.88 -21.11 -23.25
N VAL A 18 1.01 -21.77 -24.00
CA VAL A 18 -0.04 -22.65 -23.44
C VAL A 18 0.08 -24.05 -24.01
N SER A 19 0.33 -25.04 -23.16
CA SER A 19 0.45 -26.43 -23.62
C SER A 19 -0.88 -26.94 -24.23
N PRO A 20 -0.85 -27.68 -25.35
CA PRO A 20 -2.05 -28.26 -25.96
C PRO A 20 -2.87 -29.11 -24.98
N THR A 21 -2.19 -29.78 -24.04
CA THR A 21 -2.79 -30.57 -22.97
C THR A 21 -3.65 -29.73 -22.03
N LEU A 22 -3.16 -28.56 -21.60
CA LEU A 22 -3.92 -27.66 -20.72
C LEU A 22 -5.17 -27.12 -21.41
N LYS A 23 -5.04 -26.74 -22.69
CA LYS A 23 -6.17 -26.29 -23.51
C LYS A 23 -7.23 -27.38 -23.65
N LYS A 24 -6.82 -28.62 -23.91
CA LYS A 24 -7.73 -29.78 -23.98
C LYS A 24 -8.46 -30.00 -22.66
N GLN A 25 -7.75 -30.01 -21.53
CA GLN A 25 -8.35 -30.22 -20.21
C GLN A 25 -9.38 -29.13 -19.85
N ALA A 26 -9.05 -27.86 -20.13
CA ALA A 26 -9.97 -26.76 -19.86
C ALA A 26 -11.23 -26.81 -20.73
N LEU A 27 -11.09 -27.19 -22.01
CA LEU A 27 -12.22 -27.42 -22.92
C LEU A 27 -13.08 -28.62 -22.51
N GLN A 28 -12.50 -29.58 -21.79
CA GLN A 28 -13.21 -30.73 -21.21
C GLN A 28 -13.88 -30.42 -19.86
N GLY A 29 -13.82 -29.18 -19.37
CA GLY A 29 -14.50 -28.78 -18.14
C GLY A 29 -13.66 -28.87 -16.87
N ASN A 30 -12.34 -29.16 -16.97
CA ASN A 30 -11.49 -29.18 -15.77
C ASN A 30 -11.31 -27.77 -15.20
N ALA A 31 -11.89 -27.51 -14.03
CA ALA A 31 -11.93 -26.17 -13.43
C ALA A 31 -10.53 -25.61 -13.10
N GLN A 32 -9.60 -26.45 -12.64
CA GLN A 32 -8.21 -26.04 -12.39
C GLN A 32 -7.50 -25.64 -13.69
N ALA A 33 -7.72 -26.38 -14.78
CA ALA A 33 -7.16 -26.07 -16.09
C ALA A 33 -7.74 -24.77 -16.65
N GLN A 34 -9.05 -24.55 -16.49
CA GLN A 34 -9.72 -23.31 -16.87
C GLN A 34 -9.17 -22.11 -16.09
N TYR A 35 -9.06 -22.21 -14.76
CA TYR A 35 -8.43 -21.18 -13.94
C TYR A 35 -7.00 -20.91 -14.38
N THR A 36 -6.20 -21.96 -14.61
CA THR A 36 -4.81 -21.83 -15.04
C THR A 36 -4.69 -21.15 -16.41
N LEU A 37 -5.59 -21.44 -17.36
CA LEU A 37 -5.66 -20.72 -18.64
C LEU A 37 -6.01 -19.25 -18.45
N GLY A 38 -7.01 -18.95 -17.61
CA GLY A 38 -7.39 -17.58 -17.29
C GLY A 38 -6.20 -16.80 -16.75
N ARG A 39 -5.48 -17.37 -15.76
CA ARG A 39 -4.24 -16.80 -15.21
C ARG A 39 -3.18 -16.59 -16.30
N LYS A 40 -2.94 -17.56 -17.19
CA LYS A 40 -1.96 -17.41 -18.28
C LYS A 40 -2.29 -16.29 -19.26
N CYS A 41 -3.55 -15.91 -19.43
CA CYS A 41 -3.95 -14.81 -20.31
C CYS A 41 -3.45 -13.44 -19.80
N ILE A 42 -3.29 -13.30 -18.48
CA ILE A 42 -3.03 -12.06 -17.76
C ILE A 42 -1.64 -12.04 -17.10
N THR A 43 -0.93 -13.17 -17.01
CA THR A 43 0.40 -13.25 -16.41
C THR A 43 1.51 -13.19 -17.47
N GLY A 44 2.63 -12.55 -17.15
CA GLY A 44 3.84 -12.56 -17.99
C GLY A 44 3.79 -11.60 -19.19
N LYS A 45 2.90 -10.60 -19.15
CA LYS A 45 2.81 -9.53 -20.15
C LYS A 45 3.12 -8.20 -19.50
N ASP A 46 3.89 -7.36 -20.18
CA ASP A 46 4.21 -6.00 -19.72
C ASP A 46 2.96 -5.10 -19.70
N GLN A 47 2.04 -5.33 -20.65
CA GLN A 47 0.74 -4.67 -20.72
C GLN A 47 -0.36 -5.69 -21.01
N ILE A 48 -1.40 -5.70 -20.17
CA ILE A 48 -2.59 -6.53 -20.39
C ILE A 48 -3.64 -5.73 -21.14
N SER A 49 -3.94 -6.14 -22.38
CA SER A 49 -5.04 -5.57 -23.16
C SER A 49 -6.41 -5.94 -22.60
N ASP A 50 -7.44 -5.11 -22.84
CA ASP A 50 -8.82 -5.41 -22.45
C ASP A 50 -9.34 -6.72 -23.04
N ASN A 51 -8.89 -7.06 -24.26
CA ASN A 51 -9.20 -8.34 -24.87
C ASN A 51 -8.61 -9.52 -24.09
N ASP A 52 -7.37 -9.41 -23.60
CA ASP A 52 -6.78 -10.46 -22.77
C ASP A 52 -7.50 -10.59 -21.42
N ARG A 53 -7.98 -9.47 -20.84
CA ARG A 53 -8.83 -9.46 -19.64
C ARG A 53 -10.15 -10.17 -19.88
N SER A 54 -10.82 -9.86 -20.99
CA SER A 54 -12.08 -10.49 -21.37
C SER A 54 -11.93 -12.01 -21.55
N ILE A 55 -10.86 -12.47 -22.20
CA ILE A 55 -10.62 -13.91 -22.36
C ILE A 55 -10.32 -14.59 -21.01
N ALA A 56 -9.54 -13.91 -20.15
CA ALA A 56 -9.28 -14.43 -18.80
C ALA A 56 -10.57 -14.59 -18.00
N LEU A 57 -11.46 -13.59 -18.06
CA LEU A 57 -12.74 -13.62 -17.39
C LEU A 57 -13.64 -14.74 -17.89
N ASP A 58 -13.68 -15.01 -19.20
CA ASP A 58 -14.46 -16.13 -19.73
C ASP A 58 -13.99 -17.49 -19.16
N TRP A 59 -12.68 -17.63 -18.92
CA TRP A 59 -12.12 -18.83 -18.29
C TRP A 59 -12.36 -18.86 -16.78
N PHE A 60 -12.23 -17.74 -16.09
CA PHE A 60 -12.54 -17.64 -14.67
C PHE A 60 -14.01 -17.91 -14.39
N GLN A 61 -14.92 -17.40 -15.22
CA GLN A 61 -16.35 -17.64 -15.11
C GLN A 61 -16.68 -19.13 -15.16
N LYS A 62 -16.14 -19.87 -16.14
CA LYS A 62 -16.35 -21.33 -16.26
C LYS A 62 -15.82 -22.11 -15.05
N ALA A 63 -14.63 -21.72 -14.56
CA ALA A 63 -14.04 -22.34 -13.39
C ALA A 63 -14.84 -22.01 -12.12
N ALA A 64 -15.29 -20.76 -11.98
CA ALA A 64 -16.08 -20.26 -10.86
C ALA A 64 -17.45 -20.94 -10.78
N GLU A 65 -18.14 -21.11 -11.92
CA GLU A 65 -19.40 -21.86 -12.04
C GLU A 65 -19.23 -23.35 -11.69
N SER A 66 -18.01 -23.88 -11.83
CA SER A 66 -17.65 -25.24 -11.42
C SER A 66 -17.20 -25.32 -9.95
N GLY A 67 -17.35 -24.24 -9.17
CA GLY A 67 -17.00 -24.18 -7.75
C GLY A 67 -15.51 -23.90 -7.46
N HIS A 68 -14.72 -23.41 -8.41
CA HIS A 68 -13.30 -23.16 -8.17
C HIS A 68 -13.06 -21.86 -7.38
N GLY A 69 -12.78 -21.97 -6.07
CA GLY A 69 -12.66 -20.83 -5.15
C GLY A 69 -11.73 -19.69 -5.61
N ALA A 70 -10.54 -20.00 -6.11
CA ALA A 70 -9.62 -18.96 -6.60
C ALA A 70 -10.12 -18.28 -7.89
N ALA A 71 -10.94 -18.96 -8.70
CA ALA A 71 -11.52 -18.34 -9.89
C ALA A 71 -12.69 -17.41 -9.53
N GLN A 72 -13.49 -17.82 -8.53
CA GLN A 72 -14.52 -16.96 -7.93
C GLN A 72 -13.90 -15.69 -7.34
N HIS A 73 -12.75 -15.80 -6.67
CA HIS A 73 -12.01 -14.63 -6.15
C HIS A 73 -11.53 -13.68 -7.25
N GLU A 74 -10.91 -14.19 -8.32
CA GLU A 74 -10.47 -13.36 -9.45
C GLU A 74 -11.65 -12.69 -10.17
N LEU A 75 -12.77 -13.40 -10.29
CA LEU A 75 -14.00 -12.85 -10.86
C LEU A 75 -14.60 -11.74 -9.98
N ALA A 76 -14.56 -11.92 -8.66
CA ALA A 76 -14.98 -10.90 -7.70
C ALA A 76 -14.16 -9.61 -7.83
N LEU A 77 -12.83 -9.74 -7.92
CA LEU A 77 -11.92 -8.61 -8.15
C LEU A 77 -12.22 -7.89 -9.47
N ALA A 78 -12.50 -8.66 -10.52
CA ALA A 78 -12.81 -8.08 -11.83
C ALA A 78 -14.10 -7.25 -11.81
N TYR A 79 -15.15 -7.75 -11.15
CA TYR A 79 -16.39 -6.98 -10.97
C TYR A 79 -16.19 -5.77 -10.04
N GLN A 80 -15.39 -5.90 -8.98
CA GLN A 80 -15.10 -4.80 -8.04
C GLN A 80 -14.36 -3.63 -8.70
N HIS A 81 -13.50 -3.90 -9.67
CA HIS A 81 -12.63 -2.90 -10.30
C HIS A 81 -12.97 -2.61 -11.76
N GLY A 82 -14.00 -3.27 -12.32
CA GLY A 82 -14.37 -3.13 -13.73
C GLY A 82 -13.30 -3.66 -14.71
N LEU A 83 -12.58 -4.72 -14.35
CA LEU A 83 -11.43 -5.22 -15.13
C LEU A 83 -11.87 -6.15 -16.25
N GLY A 84 -12.17 -5.62 -17.43
CA GLY A 84 -12.66 -6.43 -18.56
C GLY A 84 -14.16 -6.78 -18.47
N THR A 85 -14.85 -6.21 -17.48
CA THR A 85 -16.30 -6.27 -17.26
C THR A 85 -16.74 -4.89 -16.73
N PRO A 86 -18.01 -4.46 -16.89
CA PRO A 86 -18.52 -3.33 -16.14
C PRO A 86 -18.34 -3.51 -14.64
N HIS A 87 -18.05 -2.42 -13.93
CA HIS A 87 -17.98 -2.39 -12.47
C HIS A 87 -19.35 -2.80 -11.88
N ASP A 88 -19.36 -3.87 -11.09
CA ASP A 88 -20.56 -4.44 -10.46
C ASP A 88 -20.24 -4.84 -9.01
N PRO A 89 -20.46 -3.94 -8.05
CA PRO A 89 -20.11 -4.19 -6.65
C PRO A 89 -20.94 -5.32 -6.02
N VAL A 90 -22.17 -5.52 -6.49
CA VAL A 90 -23.09 -6.52 -5.96
C VAL A 90 -22.62 -7.91 -6.38
N ARG A 91 -22.27 -8.11 -7.65
CA ARG A 91 -21.66 -9.37 -8.11
C ARG A 91 -20.31 -9.63 -7.46
N ALA A 92 -19.49 -8.59 -7.26
CA ALA A 92 -18.22 -8.74 -6.57
C ALA A 92 -18.42 -9.31 -5.16
N LEU A 93 -19.36 -8.74 -4.39
CA LEU A 93 -19.69 -9.22 -3.05
C LEU A 93 -20.19 -10.68 -3.07
N GLN A 94 -21.05 -11.03 -4.02
CA GLN A 94 -21.55 -12.41 -4.17
C GLN A 94 -20.41 -13.40 -4.39
N TRP A 95 -19.52 -13.13 -5.34
CA TRP A 95 -18.41 -14.02 -5.64
C TRP A 95 -17.36 -14.07 -4.52
N PHE A 96 -17.06 -12.96 -3.85
CA PHE A 96 -16.21 -12.99 -2.65
C PHE A 96 -16.83 -13.84 -1.55
N THR A 97 -18.14 -13.69 -1.32
CA THR A 97 -18.85 -14.47 -0.31
C THR A 97 -18.79 -15.95 -0.63
N GLU A 98 -19.14 -16.35 -1.85
CA GLU A 98 -19.12 -17.75 -2.26
C GLU A 98 -17.72 -18.36 -2.17
N SER A 99 -16.70 -17.63 -2.64
CA SER A 99 -15.29 -18.06 -2.56
C SER A 99 -14.84 -18.24 -1.11
N ALA A 100 -15.23 -17.32 -0.21
CA ALA A 100 -14.83 -17.33 1.18
C ALA A 100 -15.58 -18.39 2.02
N THR A 101 -16.87 -18.63 1.74
CA THR A 101 -17.73 -19.54 2.53
C THR A 101 -17.73 -20.97 2.01
N THR A 102 -17.83 -21.15 0.69
CA THR A 102 -18.04 -22.47 0.08
C THR A 102 -16.72 -23.17 -0.19
N ASN A 103 -15.70 -22.40 -0.55
CA ASN A 103 -14.40 -22.92 -0.95
C ASN A 103 -13.27 -22.64 0.06
N ASP A 104 -13.60 -22.06 1.20
CA ASP A 104 -12.66 -21.68 2.28
C ASP A 104 -11.42 -20.93 1.76
N HIS A 105 -11.60 -20.13 0.71
CA HIS A 105 -10.47 -19.49 0.04
C HIS A 105 -9.98 -18.28 0.85
N GLY A 106 -8.79 -18.41 1.43
CA GLY A 106 -8.26 -17.44 2.39
C GLY A 106 -8.06 -16.03 1.84
N ASP A 107 -7.70 -15.88 0.57
CA ASP A 107 -7.60 -14.56 -0.05
C ASP A 107 -8.99 -13.90 -0.13
N ALA A 108 -10.04 -14.63 -0.53
CA ALA A 108 -11.41 -14.11 -0.53
C ALA A 108 -11.93 -13.77 0.86
N GLN A 109 -11.59 -14.57 1.89
CA GLN A 109 -11.91 -14.25 3.28
C GLN A 109 -11.30 -12.92 3.71
N TYR A 110 -10.03 -12.69 3.34
CA TYR A 110 -9.37 -11.42 3.61
C TYR A 110 -10.10 -10.25 2.92
N HIS A 111 -10.44 -10.39 1.63
CA HIS A 111 -11.15 -9.34 0.88
C HIS A 111 -12.55 -9.09 1.44
N LEU A 112 -13.28 -10.12 1.83
CA LEU A 112 -14.59 -9.94 2.45
C LEU A 112 -14.46 -9.17 3.78
N GLY A 113 -13.42 -9.45 4.57
CA GLY A 113 -13.08 -8.66 5.74
C GLY A 113 -12.79 -7.19 5.43
N THR A 114 -12.10 -6.89 4.33
CA THR A 114 -11.85 -5.49 3.92
C THR A 114 -13.13 -4.79 3.46
N LEU A 115 -14.04 -5.48 2.79
CA LEU A 115 -15.34 -4.91 2.39
C LEU A 115 -16.15 -4.47 3.61
N TYR A 116 -16.24 -5.31 4.64
CA TYR A 116 -16.91 -4.95 5.90
C TYR A 116 -16.15 -3.87 6.66
N TYR A 117 -14.82 -3.88 6.66
CA TYR A 117 -14.02 -2.85 7.32
C TYR A 117 -14.31 -1.44 6.77
N TYR A 118 -14.56 -1.33 5.46
CA TYR A 118 -14.81 -0.04 4.79
C TYR A 118 -16.29 0.27 4.52
N GLY A 119 -17.18 -0.70 4.67
CA GLY A 119 -18.55 -0.57 4.17
C GLY A 119 -18.58 -0.38 2.64
N LYS A 120 -17.92 -1.28 1.90
CA LYS A 120 -17.84 -1.22 0.42
C LYS A 120 -18.69 -2.30 -0.23
N CYS A 121 -18.93 -2.16 -1.53
CA CYS A 121 -19.69 -3.13 -2.31
C CYS A 121 -21.10 -3.45 -1.79
N GLY A 122 -21.75 -2.47 -1.14
CA GLY A 122 -23.13 -2.60 -0.65
C GLY A 122 -23.27 -3.21 0.74
N VAL A 123 -22.18 -3.61 1.41
CA VAL A 123 -22.24 -3.93 2.85
C VAL A 123 -22.04 -2.67 3.69
N PRO A 124 -22.74 -2.52 4.84
CA PRO A 124 -22.43 -1.47 5.79
C PRO A 124 -21.05 -1.71 6.42
N GLN A 125 -20.44 -0.63 6.92
CA GLN A 125 -19.21 -0.76 7.70
C GLN A 125 -19.51 -1.54 8.99
N ASP A 126 -18.78 -2.63 9.20
CA ASP A 126 -18.93 -3.50 10.36
C ASP A 126 -17.57 -4.11 10.74
N TYR A 127 -16.96 -3.53 11.78
CA TYR A 127 -15.66 -3.99 12.27
C TYR A 127 -15.72 -5.35 12.95
N SER A 128 -16.86 -5.74 13.52
CA SER A 128 -17.02 -7.05 14.15
C SER A 128 -17.07 -8.15 13.08
N MET A 129 -17.78 -7.92 11.98
CA MET A 129 -17.74 -8.81 10.82
C MET A 129 -16.36 -8.83 10.15
N ALA A 130 -15.72 -7.66 10.00
CA ALA A 130 -14.35 -7.59 9.49
C ALA A 130 -13.37 -8.41 10.34
N HIS A 131 -13.46 -8.30 11.67
CA HIS A 131 -12.67 -9.09 12.61
C HIS A 131 -12.86 -10.60 12.40
N GLN A 132 -14.10 -11.08 12.28
CA GLN A 132 -14.38 -12.50 12.07
C GLN A 132 -13.76 -13.02 10.76
N TRP A 133 -13.88 -12.26 9.67
CA TRP A 133 -13.30 -12.63 8.38
C TRP A 133 -11.78 -12.59 8.38
N PHE A 134 -11.17 -11.58 9.00
CA PHE A 134 -9.72 -11.53 9.16
C PHE A 134 -9.18 -12.64 10.04
N LEU A 135 -9.91 -13.05 11.10
CA LEU A 135 -9.53 -14.22 11.90
C LEU A 135 -9.47 -15.48 11.05
N ARG A 136 -10.50 -15.76 10.24
CA ARG A 136 -10.52 -16.91 9.32
C ARG A 136 -9.35 -16.86 8.34
N ALA A 137 -9.17 -15.72 7.68
CA ALA A 137 -8.08 -15.51 6.72
C ALA A 137 -6.68 -15.66 7.35
N SER A 138 -6.52 -15.24 8.61
CA SER A 138 -5.24 -15.29 9.34
C SER A 138 -4.74 -16.72 9.60
N SER A 139 -5.64 -17.70 9.62
CA SER A 139 -5.37 -19.12 9.85
C SER A 139 -5.60 -20.00 8.62
N SER A 140 -6.12 -19.45 7.51
CA SER A 140 -6.41 -20.25 6.31
C SER A 140 -5.12 -20.81 5.68
N GLN A 141 -5.13 -22.13 5.44
CA GLN A 141 -4.07 -22.82 4.70
C GLN A 141 -4.11 -22.49 3.20
N HIS A 142 -5.28 -22.08 2.70
CA HIS A 142 -5.54 -21.72 1.30
C HIS A 142 -5.40 -20.20 1.01
N SER A 143 -4.74 -19.47 1.92
CA SER A 143 -4.36 -18.06 1.75
C SER A 143 -2.93 -17.95 1.23
N SER A 144 -2.67 -16.99 0.35
CA SER A 144 -1.31 -16.54 0.09
C SER A 144 -0.65 -16.01 1.38
N SER A 145 0.68 -16.10 1.50
CA SER A 145 1.42 -15.54 2.65
C SER A 145 1.17 -14.03 2.79
N SER A 146 0.97 -13.34 1.66
CA SER A 146 0.68 -11.92 1.61
C SER A 146 -0.69 -11.59 2.21
N SER A 147 -1.76 -12.28 1.80
CA SER A 147 -3.11 -12.07 2.38
C SER A 147 -3.17 -12.49 3.84
N ARG A 148 -2.48 -13.59 4.21
CA ARG A 148 -2.39 -14.02 5.61
C ARG A 148 -1.72 -12.95 6.47
N GLY A 149 -0.59 -12.41 6.02
CA GLY A 149 0.11 -11.31 6.70
C GLY A 149 -0.72 -10.03 6.75
N ALA A 150 -1.47 -9.71 5.70
CA ALA A 150 -2.37 -8.55 5.67
C ALA A 150 -3.57 -8.71 6.61
N ALA A 151 -4.18 -9.90 6.69
CA ALA A 151 -5.24 -10.23 7.65
C ALA A 151 -4.74 -10.08 9.09
N GLN A 152 -3.59 -10.68 9.40
CA GLN A 152 -2.95 -10.59 10.72
C GLN A 152 -2.60 -9.14 11.08
N ASN A 153 -2.08 -8.34 10.15
CA ASN A 153 -1.84 -6.92 10.37
C ASN A 153 -3.15 -6.15 10.66
N SER A 154 -4.22 -6.47 9.93
CA SER A 154 -5.53 -5.85 10.11
C SER A 154 -6.13 -6.18 11.48
N LEU A 155 -6.00 -7.43 11.95
CA LEU A 155 -6.35 -7.81 13.32
C LEU A 155 -5.56 -6.99 14.35
N GLY A 156 -4.26 -6.82 14.13
CA GLY A 156 -3.42 -5.97 14.98
C GLY A 156 -3.98 -4.56 15.14
N PHE A 157 -4.44 -3.95 14.04
CA PHE A 157 -5.08 -2.63 14.09
C PHE A 157 -6.44 -2.63 14.78
N LEU A 158 -7.28 -3.65 14.55
CA LEU A 158 -8.59 -3.75 15.22
C LEU A 158 -8.42 -3.81 16.75
N TYR A 159 -7.51 -4.63 17.25
CA TYR A 159 -7.19 -4.69 18.68
C TYR A 159 -6.51 -3.41 19.18
N GLN A 160 -5.62 -2.79 18.40
CA GLN A 160 -4.96 -1.54 18.78
C GLN A 160 -5.96 -0.40 19.00
N ARG A 161 -7.03 -0.36 18.20
CA ARG A 161 -8.03 0.72 18.20
C ARG A 161 -9.30 0.37 18.99
N GLY A 162 -9.54 -0.91 19.28
CA GLY A 162 -10.81 -1.36 19.84
C GLY A 162 -11.97 -1.28 18.84
N TRP A 163 -11.71 -1.57 17.57
CA TRP A 163 -12.73 -1.54 16.51
C TRP A 163 -13.34 -2.93 16.33
N GLY A 164 -14.63 -3.06 16.66
CA GLY A 164 -15.36 -4.33 16.59
C GLY A 164 -14.96 -5.37 17.65
N VAL A 165 -13.94 -5.06 18.46
CA VAL A 165 -13.41 -5.83 19.59
C VAL A 165 -12.95 -4.86 20.69
N GLY A 166 -12.73 -5.35 21.92
CA GLY A 166 -12.13 -4.52 22.97
C GLY A 166 -10.70 -4.09 22.63
N GLN A 167 -10.32 -2.87 23.00
CA GLN A 167 -8.95 -2.38 22.80
C GLN A 167 -7.97 -3.20 23.64
N ASP A 168 -6.94 -3.77 23.00
CA ASP A 168 -5.90 -4.55 23.65
C ASP A 168 -4.57 -4.46 22.90
N HIS A 169 -3.61 -3.72 23.47
CA HIS A 169 -2.29 -3.56 22.90
C HIS A 169 -1.43 -4.83 22.95
N ASN A 170 -1.66 -5.75 23.90
CA ASN A 170 -0.93 -7.01 23.95
C ASN A 170 -1.36 -7.92 22.80
N GLN A 171 -2.67 -8.05 22.57
CA GLN A 171 -3.21 -8.79 21.42
C GLN A 171 -2.77 -8.15 20.10
N ALA A 172 -2.84 -6.83 20.00
CA ALA A 172 -2.38 -6.11 18.82
C ALA A 172 -0.92 -6.43 18.47
N LEU A 173 -0.02 -6.37 19.48
CA LEU A 173 1.39 -6.69 19.30
C LEU A 173 1.60 -8.15 18.85
N GLN A 174 0.88 -9.11 19.44
CA GLN A 174 0.97 -10.52 19.02
C GLN A 174 0.55 -10.70 17.56
N TRP A 175 -0.50 -10.02 17.10
CA TRP A 175 -0.93 -10.05 15.71
C TRP A 175 0.07 -9.39 14.76
N PHE A 176 0.66 -8.25 15.14
CA PHE A 176 1.72 -7.63 14.36
C PHE A 176 2.96 -8.53 14.24
N ILE A 177 3.34 -9.24 15.31
CA ILE A 177 4.45 -10.21 15.27
C ILE A 177 4.15 -11.34 14.27
N LYS A 178 2.95 -11.94 14.32
CA LYS A 178 2.53 -12.98 13.36
C LYS A 178 2.57 -12.46 11.91
N ALA A 179 2.06 -11.24 11.69
CA ALA A 179 2.06 -10.61 10.38
C ALA A 179 3.50 -10.33 9.87
N ALA A 180 4.38 -9.86 10.74
CA ALA A 180 5.78 -9.61 10.40
C ALA A 180 6.55 -10.90 10.04
N SER A 181 6.21 -12.05 10.65
CA SER A 181 6.72 -13.37 10.25
C SER A 181 6.28 -13.78 8.85
N ASN A 182 5.18 -13.23 8.33
CA ASN A 182 4.76 -13.35 6.93
C ASN A 182 5.32 -12.21 6.04
N ASN A 183 6.40 -11.55 6.47
CA ASN A 183 7.04 -10.42 5.79
C ASN A 183 6.13 -9.20 5.56
N ASN A 184 5.07 -9.03 6.35
CA ASN A 184 4.24 -7.84 6.25
C ASN A 184 5.00 -6.60 6.74
N SER A 185 5.34 -5.70 5.82
CA SER A 185 6.18 -4.53 6.12
C SER A 185 5.46 -3.47 6.96
N ASN A 186 4.12 -3.36 6.86
CA ASN A 186 3.34 -2.48 7.74
C ASN A 186 3.39 -2.97 9.19
N ALA A 187 3.24 -4.27 9.42
CA ALA A 187 3.35 -4.85 10.76
C ALA A 187 4.75 -4.68 11.35
N GLN A 188 5.80 -4.85 10.54
CA GLN A 188 7.18 -4.56 10.95
C GLN A 188 7.33 -3.10 11.43
N ASN A 189 6.73 -2.13 10.73
CA ASN A 189 6.69 -0.74 11.17
C ASN A 189 5.95 -0.58 12.50
N GLN A 190 4.78 -1.22 12.65
CA GLN A 190 4.00 -1.14 13.90
C GLN A 190 4.76 -1.73 15.09
N ILE A 191 5.50 -2.82 14.92
CA ILE A 191 6.37 -3.35 16.00
C ILE A 191 7.42 -2.31 16.38
N GLY A 192 8.00 -1.59 15.42
CA GLY A 192 8.90 -0.47 15.68
C GLY A 192 8.26 0.62 16.53
N VAL A 193 7.02 1.00 16.21
CA VAL A 193 6.23 1.98 16.98
C VAL A 193 5.96 1.49 18.41
N TYR A 194 5.61 0.21 18.58
CA TYR A 194 5.37 -0.37 19.89
C TYR A 194 6.63 -0.36 20.77
N ASN A 195 7.80 -0.66 20.20
CA ASN A 195 9.07 -0.57 20.92
C ASN A 195 9.45 0.89 21.24
N LYS A 196 9.27 1.83 20.30
CA LYS A 196 9.54 3.25 20.53
C LYS A 196 8.66 3.84 21.64
N LYS A 197 7.43 3.35 21.79
CA LYS A 197 6.46 3.85 22.79
C LYS A 197 6.36 3.02 24.07
N GLY A 198 6.90 1.80 24.12
CA GLY A 198 6.68 0.87 25.22
C GLY A 198 5.22 0.42 25.35
N LEU A 199 4.58 0.06 24.23
CA LEU A 199 3.19 -0.43 24.22
C LEU A 199 3.12 -1.96 24.27
N GLY A 200 1.97 -2.51 24.68
CA GLY A 200 1.73 -3.96 24.66
C GLY A 200 2.66 -4.73 25.60
N GLY A 201 2.92 -4.18 26.79
CA GLY A 201 3.79 -4.78 27.80
C GLY A 201 5.29 -4.61 27.55
N LEU A 202 5.68 -3.94 26.46
CA LEU A 202 7.08 -3.62 26.17
C LEU A 202 7.56 -2.42 27.00
N LYS A 203 8.87 -2.37 27.26
CA LYS A 203 9.55 -1.13 27.68
C LYS A 203 9.95 -0.34 26.45
N VAL A 204 10.13 0.97 26.60
CA VAL A 204 10.68 1.82 25.54
C VAL A 204 12.07 1.30 25.15
N ASP A 205 12.24 0.96 23.88
CA ASP A 205 13.51 0.49 23.31
C ASP A 205 13.71 1.06 21.89
N TYR A 206 14.47 2.15 21.81
CA TYR A 206 14.78 2.79 20.53
C TYR A 206 15.67 1.93 19.63
N ARG A 207 16.53 1.08 20.18
CA ARG A 207 17.40 0.21 19.37
C ARG A 207 16.57 -0.87 18.68
N MET A 208 15.67 -1.51 19.41
CA MET A 208 14.74 -2.48 18.84
C MET A 208 13.79 -1.80 17.83
N ALA A 209 13.31 -0.59 18.13
CA ALA A 209 12.52 0.19 17.19
C ALA A 209 13.28 0.46 15.88
N PHE A 210 14.55 0.88 15.97
CA PHE A 210 15.43 1.10 14.82
C PHE A 210 15.59 -0.16 13.95
N GLU A 211 15.81 -1.33 14.57
CA GLU A 211 15.95 -2.60 13.85
C GLU A 211 14.66 -2.98 13.09
N TRP A 212 13.49 -2.80 13.70
CA TRP A 212 12.20 -3.08 13.06
C TRP A 212 11.85 -2.08 11.95
N TYR A 213 12.10 -0.78 12.16
CA TYR A 213 11.96 0.22 11.11
C TYR A 213 12.89 -0.07 9.93
N ASN A 214 14.14 -0.49 10.19
CA ASN A 214 15.07 -0.90 9.15
C ASN A 214 14.58 -2.10 8.34
N LYS A 215 14.00 -3.12 8.98
CA LYS A 215 13.36 -4.25 8.27
C LYS A 215 12.19 -3.78 7.40
N SER A 216 11.31 -2.95 7.96
CA SER A 216 10.16 -2.41 7.24
C SER A 216 10.57 -1.56 6.03
N ALA A 217 11.54 -0.67 6.22
CA ALA A 217 12.03 0.24 5.20
C ALA A 217 12.70 -0.49 4.02
N LYS A 218 13.50 -1.53 4.31
CA LYS A 218 14.11 -2.40 3.30
C LYS A 218 13.08 -3.18 2.47
N ASN A 219 11.92 -3.47 3.06
CA ASN A 219 10.78 -4.08 2.38
C ASN A 219 9.88 -3.04 1.65
N GLY A 220 10.38 -1.82 1.43
CA GLY A 220 9.70 -0.79 0.63
C GLY A 220 8.56 -0.07 1.35
N ASN A 221 8.47 -0.17 2.67
CA ASN A 221 7.42 0.54 3.42
C ASN A 221 7.78 2.03 3.57
N SER A 222 6.97 2.92 2.99
CA SER A 222 7.19 4.38 3.07
C SER A 222 7.19 4.91 4.51
N SER A 223 6.25 4.48 5.35
CA SER A 223 6.22 4.83 6.77
C SER A 223 7.45 4.32 7.54
N GLY A 224 7.87 3.08 7.26
CA GLY A 224 9.11 2.51 7.81
C GLY A 224 10.34 3.29 7.37
N GLN A 225 10.40 3.74 6.12
CA GLN A 225 11.47 4.59 5.59
C GLN A 225 11.49 5.96 6.31
N CYS A 226 10.34 6.63 6.46
CA CYS A 226 10.23 7.88 7.22
C CYS A 226 10.66 7.71 8.69
N ASN A 227 10.15 6.68 9.37
CA ASN A 227 10.51 6.44 10.76
C ASN A 227 12.00 6.14 10.91
N LEU A 228 12.59 5.35 10.02
CA LEU A 228 14.03 5.09 10.02
C LEU A 228 14.85 6.36 9.76
N ALA A 229 14.39 7.22 8.85
CA ALA A 229 15.01 8.51 8.59
C ALA A 229 15.02 9.37 9.86
N TRP A 230 13.91 9.44 10.59
CA TRP A 230 13.82 10.12 11.87
C TRP A 230 14.73 9.52 12.94
N MET A 231 14.89 8.19 12.99
CA MET A 231 15.82 7.57 13.95
C MET A 231 17.28 7.97 13.67
N TYR A 232 17.67 8.09 12.39
CA TYR A 232 18.98 8.66 12.02
C TYR A 232 19.06 10.16 12.26
N TYR A 233 17.98 10.90 12.04
CA TYR A 233 17.92 12.34 12.25
C TYR A 233 18.11 12.70 13.72
N ASP A 234 17.45 11.98 14.63
CA ASP A 234 17.52 12.24 16.07
C ASP A 234 18.72 11.54 16.74
N GLY A 235 19.30 10.51 16.11
CA GLY A 235 20.24 9.59 16.77
C GLY A 235 19.56 8.67 17.79
N ASN A 236 18.28 8.35 17.57
CA ASN A 236 17.54 7.43 18.43
C ASN A 236 17.82 5.98 18.02
N GLY A 237 18.33 5.17 18.95
CA GLY A 237 18.65 3.75 18.70
C GLY A 237 19.83 3.51 17.75
N THR A 238 20.48 4.57 17.28
CA THR A 238 21.64 4.57 16.37
C THR A 238 22.45 5.87 16.57
N LYS A 239 23.56 6.05 15.85
CA LYS A 239 24.26 7.35 15.82
C LYS A 239 23.52 8.31 14.89
N GLN A 240 23.42 9.59 15.29
CA GLN A 240 22.86 10.64 14.45
C GLN A 240 23.65 10.74 13.13
N ASP A 241 22.92 10.78 12.01
CA ASP A 241 23.50 10.79 10.66
C ASP A 241 22.51 11.42 9.67
N TYR A 242 22.65 12.73 9.43
CA TYR A 242 21.76 13.46 8.53
C TYR A 242 21.88 13.01 7.07
N VAL A 243 23.04 12.49 6.63
CA VAL A 243 23.20 11.98 5.27
C VAL A 243 22.37 10.72 5.07
N LYS A 244 22.37 9.81 6.06
CA LYS A 244 21.50 8.64 6.03
C LYS A 244 20.03 9.01 6.19
N ALA A 245 19.69 9.96 7.07
CA ALA A 245 18.32 10.45 7.19
C ALA A 245 17.79 10.99 5.85
N MET A 246 18.57 11.85 5.18
CA MET A 246 18.25 12.40 3.85
C MET A 246 17.97 11.29 2.84
N LYS A 247 18.86 10.28 2.78
CA LYS A 247 18.70 9.15 1.87
C LYS A 247 17.38 8.40 2.09
N TRP A 248 17.00 8.16 3.35
CA TRP A 248 15.75 7.47 3.67
C TRP A 248 14.51 8.32 3.42
N PHE A 249 14.55 9.63 3.70
CA PHE A 249 13.46 10.53 3.35
C PHE A 249 13.27 10.64 1.83
N LEU A 250 14.35 10.72 1.04
CA LEU A 250 14.25 10.71 -0.42
C LEU A 250 13.56 9.44 -0.95
N MET A 251 13.93 8.26 -0.45
CA MET A 251 13.25 7.01 -0.83
C MET A 251 11.77 6.99 -0.46
N ALA A 252 11.39 7.59 0.68
CA ALA A 252 9.98 7.72 1.04
C ALA A 252 9.24 8.74 0.18
N ALA A 253 9.90 9.85 -0.18
CA ALA A 253 9.36 10.90 -1.05
C ALA A 253 9.10 10.39 -2.48
N ASP A 254 10.01 9.56 -3.01
CA ASP A 254 9.86 8.87 -4.31
C ASP A 254 8.67 7.89 -4.30
N ASN A 255 8.33 7.35 -3.13
CA ASN A 255 7.14 6.54 -2.90
C ASN A 255 5.88 7.38 -2.57
N HIS A 256 5.87 8.66 -2.98
CA HIS A 256 4.76 9.60 -2.82
C HIS A 256 4.36 9.91 -1.36
N SER A 257 5.27 9.77 -0.40
CA SER A 257 5.04 10.28 0.96
C SER A 257 5.17 11.81 0.98
N HIS A 258 4.04 12.52 1.01
CA HIS A 258 3.99 13.98 1.07
C HIS A 258 4.70 14.54 2.31
N ASP A 259 4.70 13.81 3.41
CA ASP A 259 5.43 14.21 4.62
C ASP A 259 6.93 14.03 4.46
N ALA A 260 7.38 12.98 3.78
CA ALA A 260 8.80 12.84 3.47
C ALA A 260 9.27 13.94 2.50
N GLN A 261 8.43 14.32 1.52
CA GLN A 261 8.72 15.42 0.60
C GLN A 261 8.91 16.73 1.36
N LEU A 262 8.05 17.03 2.35
CA LEU A 262 8.25 18.16 3.26
C LEU A 262 9.61 18.08 3.98
N GLN A 263 9.96 16.92 4.58
CA GLN A 263 11.24 16.76 5.27
C GLN A 263 12.44 16.95 4.36
N VAL A 264 12.40 16.42 3.13
CA VAL A 264 13.47 16.62 2.14
C VAL A 264 13.64 18.11 1.84
N GLY A 265 12.53 18.84 1.65
CA GLY A 265 12.55 20.29 1.44
C GLY A 265 13.22 21.04 2.61
N LEU A 266 12.86 20.69 3.84
CA LEU A 266 13.46 21.27 5.05
C LEU A 266 14.94 20.91 5.22
N MET A 267 15.37 19.71 4.82
CA MET A 267 16.78 19.30 4.85
C MET A 267 17.62 20.08 3.85
N TYR A 268 17.10 20.34 2.64
CA TYR A 268 17.73 21.24 1.68
C TYR A 268 17.77 22.69 2.17
N LEU A 269 16.74 23.18 2.84
CA LEU A 269 16.72 24.55 3.38
C LEU A 269 17.79 24.74 4.46
N ASN A 270 17.95 23.76 5.35
CA ASN A 270 18.84 23.86 6.50
C ASN A 270 20.25 23.30 6.27
N GLY A 271 20.52 22.69 5.10
CA GLY A 271 21.81 22.05 4.82
C GLY A 271 22.09 20.79 5.65
N LEU A 272 21.04 20.06 6.03
CA LEU A 272 21.16 18.89 6.91
C LEU A 272 21.42 17.66 6.06
N GLY A 273 22.67 17.15 6.09
CA GLY A 273 23.05 15.96 5.31
C GLY A 273 23.16 16.18 3.80
N VAL A 274 22.95 17.42 3.35
CA VAL A 274 23.06 17.87 1.95
C VAL A 274 23.52 19.33 1.93
N LYS A 275 24.15 19.78 0.84
CA LYS A 275 24.45 21.20 0.67
C LYS A 275 23.13 21.98 0.60
N PRO A 276 22.99 23.12 1.30
CA PRO A 276 21.81 23.95 1.19
C PRO A 276 21.47 24.31 -0.26
N ASP A 277 20.19 24.20 -0.63
CA ASP A 277 19.69 24.53 -1.97
C ASP A 277 18.22 24.98 -1.90
N ASN A 278 18.01 26.29 -2.03
CA ASN A 278 16.68 26.90 -1.93
C ASN A 278 15.76 26.48 -3.09
N MET A 279 16.29 26.23 -4.29
CA MET A 279 15.48 25.79 -5.43
C MET A 279 15.01 24.35 -5.25
N MET A 280 15.90 23.48 -4.79
CA MET A 280 15.53 22.10 -4.44
C MET A 280 14.52 22.07 -3.29
N ALA A 281 14.73 22.90 -2.25
CA ALA A 281 13.77 23.03 -1.16
C ALA A 281 12.37 23.45 -1.66
N LEU A 282 12.28 24.49 -2.50
CA LEU A 282 11.01 24.92 -3.10
C LEU A 282 10.33 23.83 -3.92
N ASN A 283 11.09 23.08 -4.71
CA ASN A 283 10.55 22.00 -5.54
C ASN A 283 9.92 20.90 -4.69
N TYR A 284 10.61 20.45 -3.63
CA TYR A 284 10.08 19.42 -2.73
C TYR A 284 8.90 19.91 -1.88
N LEU A 285 8.91 21.17 -1.44
CA LEU A 285 7.77 21.78 -0.75
C LEU A 285 6.54 21.88 -1.68
N ALA A 286 6.73 22.29 -2.94
CA ALA A 286 5.65 22.31 -3.92
C ALA A 286 5.08 20.91 -4.18
N LEU A 287 5.95 19.90 -4.30
CA LEU A 287 5.54 18.52 -4.49
C LEU A 287 4.77 17.98 -3.27
N ALA A 288 5.18 18.34 -2.05
CA ALA A 288 4.48 17.99 -0.83
C ALA A 288 3.05 18.55 -0.79
N ILE A 289 2.87 19.81 -1.22
CA ILE A 289 1.56 20.48 -1.31
C ILE A 289 0.68 19.79 -2.36
N GLU A 290 1.22 19.51 -3.55
CA GLU A 290 0.50 18.81 -4.62
C GLU A 290 0.00 17.43 -4.16
N ASN A 291 0.79 16.74 -3.35
CA ASN A 291 0.45 15.45 -2.78
C ASN A 291 -0.33 15.53 -1.45
N GLY A 292 -0.77 16.72 -1.03
CA GLY A 292 -1.74 16.90 0.05
C GLY A 292 -1.19 17.38 1.41
N ASN A 293 0.12 17.59 1.55
CA ASN A 293 0.68 18.20 2.77
C ASN A 293 0.58 19.73 2.68
N GLN A 294 -0.50 20.28 3.24
CA GLN A 294 -0.72 21.73 3.27
C GLN A 294 0.24 22.48 4.21
N HIS A 295 0.84 21.82 5.20
CA HIS A 295 1.82 22.45 6.10
C HIS A 295 3.08 22.90 5.36
N ALA A 296 3.39 22.27 4.22
CA ALA A 296 4.48 22.70 3.34
C ALA A 296 4.27 24.10 2.74
N GLN A 297 3.03 24.61 2.70
CA GLN A 297 2.73 25.95 2.17
C GLN A 297 3.40 27.05 3.00
N GLU A 298 3.39 26.95 4.33
CA GLU A 298 4.00 27.95 5.22
C GLU A 298 5.50 28.10 4.97
N TYR A 299 6.19 26.97 4.79
CA TYR A 299 7.63 26.96 4.48
C TYR A 299 7.93 27.45 3.07
N LYS A 300 7.05 27.16 2.11
CA LYS A 300 7.17 27.63 0.74
C LYS A 300 7.04 29.15 0.67
N ASP A 301 6.03 29.72 1.33
CA ASP A 301 5.79 31.17 1.36
C ASP A 301 6.95 31.91 2.03
N TYR A 302 7.46 31.36 3.14
CA TYR A 302 8.65 31.89 3.81
C TYR A 302 9.87 31.93 2.87
N LEU A 303 10.13 30.84 2.15
CA LEU A 303 11.29 30.73 1.26
C LEU A 303 11.16 31.61 0.01
N SER A 304 9.96 31.73 -0.55
CA SER A 304 9.67 32.67 -1.65
C SER A 304 9.93 34.11 -1.22
N GLY A 305 9.49 34.52 -0.04
CA GLY A 305 9.76 35.86 0.50
C GLY A 305 11.25 36.15 0.70
N LEU A 306 12.04 35.16 1.11
CA LEU A 306 13.49 35.31 1.27
C LEU A 306 14.18 35.56 -0.08
N LEU A 307 13.82 34.80 -1.11
CA LEU A 307 14.40 34.90 -2.45
C LEU A 307 14.00 36.19 -3.18
N ASP A 308 12.79 36.69 -2.93
CA ASP A 308 12.35 37.97 -3.50
C ASP A 308 13.09 39.15 -2.84
N ASN A 309 13.39 39.08 -1.55
CA ASN A 309 14.21 40.10 -0.86
C ASN A 309 15.69 40.09 -1.29
N GLU A 310 16.30 38.92 -1.53
CA GLU A 310 17.67 38.82 -2.06
C GLU A 310 17.81 39.44 -3.47
N LYS A 311 16.75 39.40 -4.29
CA LYS A 311 16.71 40.07 -5.59
C LYS A 311 16.59 41.60 -5.48
N VAL A 312 16.01 42.11 -4.39
CA VAL A 312 15.88 43.55 -4.15
C VAL A 312 17.20 44.15 -3.64
N GLU A 313 17.92 43.45 -2.77
CA GLU A 313 19.22 43.92 -2.24
C GLU A 313 20.36 43.89 -3.28
N THR A 314 20.18 43.18 -4.39
CA THR A 314 21.14 43.18 -5.52
C THR A 314 20.89 44.27 -6.57
N SER A 315 19.88 45.14 -6.37
CA SER A 315 19.67 46.37 -7.14
C SER A 315 20.10 47.60 -6.31
N PRO A 316 20.90 48.55 -6.85
CA PRO A 316 21.44 49.63 -6.03
C PRO A 316 20.39 50.73 -5.80
N CYS A 317 19.61 50.62 -4.71
CA CYS A 317 19.03 51.76 -3.97
C CYS A 317 18.39 51.34 -2.62
N LEU A 318 19.01 51.79 -1.53
CA LEU A 318 18.49 52.23 -0.21
C LEU A 318 17.27 51.52 0.43
N ASN A 319 17.54 50.85 1.55
CA ASN A 319 17.20 51.21 2.95
C ASN A 319 16.67 50.04 3.80
N SER A 320 17.42 49.79 4.87
CA SER A 320 17.17 48.83 5.93
C SER A 320 15.90 49.14 6.71
N SER A 321 15.06 48.13 6.92
CA SER A 321 14.21 48.02 8.10
C SER A 321 14.07 46.54 8.45
N THR A 322 14.77 46.18 9.51
CA THR A 322 14.86 44.90 10.17
C THR A 322 13.48 44.29 10.49
N MET A 323 13.21 43.09 9.97
CA MET A 323 12.23 42.16 10.54
C MET A 323 12.99 41.06 11.29
N THR A 324 13.32 41.35 12.53
CA THR A 324 13.73 40.37 13.54
C THR A 324 12.52 39.53 13.96
N HIS A 325 12.30 38.39 13.31
CA HIS A 325 11.68 37.21 13.93
C HIS A 325 12.25 35.96 13.26
N LYS A 326 13.46 35.57 13.65
CA LYS A 326 13.95 34.19 13.47
C LYS A 326 13.06 33.28 14.32
N LYS A 327 11.89 32.92 13.79
CA LYS A 327 11.23 31.68 14.21
C LYS A 327 12.15 30.58 13.68
N SER A 328 12.96 29.98 14.55
CA SER A 328 13.79 28.84 14.17
C SER A 328 12.84 27.77 13.64
N ILE A 329 12.84 27.54 12.32
CA ILE A 329 12.06 26.48 11.68
C ILE A 329 12.67 25.16 12.14
N SER A 330 12.13 24.61 13.23
CA SER A 330 12.61 23.35 13.78
C SER A 330 11.91 22.21 13.05
N MET A 331 12.67 21.28 12.47
CA MET A 331 12.08 20.07 11.90
C MET A 331 11.29 19.26 12.95
N SER A 332 11.58 19.43 14.26
CA SER A 332 10.82 18.78 15.34
C SER A 332 9.32 19.02 15.27
N ASP A 333 8.90 20.19 14.78
CA ASP A 333 7.49 20.59 14.76
C ASP A 333 6.68 19.82 13.70
N THR A 334 7.39 19.14 12.80
CA THR A 334 6.83 18.31 11.73
C THR A 334 7.03 16.80 11.99
N GLN A 335 7.58 16.45 13.14
CA GLN A 335 7.84 15.06 13.53
C GLN A 335 6.53 14.38 13.96
N HIS A 336 5.85 13.74 13.00
CA HIS A 336 4.77 12.80 13.31
C HIS A 336 5.29 11.37 13.36
N LEU A 337 4.68 10.53 14.20
CA LEU A 337 4.93 9.09 14.12
C LEU A 337 4.25 8.57 12.87
N TYR A 338 5.03 8.09 11.91
CA TYR A 338 4.52 7.49 10.68
C TYR A 338 4.03 6.09 11.00
N THR A 339 2.91 6.00 11.69
CA THR A 339 2.04 4.84 11.57
C THR A 339 1.36 5.03 10.24
N ASN A 340 1.71 4.23 9.24
CA ASN A 340 0.80 3.99 8.15
C ASN A 340 -0.52 3.58 8.83
N GLU A 341 -1.50 4.47 8.92
CA GLU A 341 -2.91 4.13 9.14
C GLU A 341 -3.46 3.43 7.90
N THR A 342 -2.56 2.84 7.09
CA THR A 342 -2.92 2.33 5.80
C THR A 342 -3.94 1.24 6.04
N PRO A 343 -5.00 1.29 5.24
CA PRO A 343 -5.99 0.25 5.15
C PRO A 343 -5.46 -1.16 5.35
N PRO A 344 -6.30 -2.13 5.74
CA PRO A 344 -6.26 -3.44 5.13
C PRO A 344 -6.06 -3.29 3.61
N LEU A 345 -4.80 -3.22 3.19
CA LEU A 345 -4.42 -3.15 1.80
C LEU A 345 -4.57 -4.56 1.29
N VAL A 346 -5.53 -4.74 0.37
CA VAL A 346 -5.52 -5.86 -0.57
C VAL A 346 -4.09 -6.04 -1.04
N PRO A 347 -3.42 -7.15 -0.65
CA PRO A 347 -2.07 -7.38 -1.12
C PRO A 347 -2.09 -7.25 -2.63
N LYS A 348 -1.09 -6.56 -3.18
CA LYS A 348 -0.89 -6.55 -4.62
C LYS A 348 -0.57 -7.98 -5.02
N HIS A 349 -1.58 -8.81 -5.25
CA HIS A 349 -1.40 -10.09 -5.91
C HIS A 349 -0.70 -9.82 -7.24
N HIS A 350 0.09 -10.77 -7.75
CA HIS A 350 0.63 -10.63 -9.09
C HIS A 350 -0.46 -10.42 -10.16
N SER A 351 -1.74 -10.72 -9.88
CA SER A 351 -2.88 -10.18 -10.64
C SER A 351 -2.90 -8.66 -10.57
N HIS A 352 -3.05 -8.03 -9.39
CA HIS A 352 -3.05 -6.58 -9.23
C HIS A 352 -1.84 -5.88 -9.87
N GLN A 353 -0.61 -6.39 -9.74
CA GLN A 353 0.55 -5.80 -10.44
C GLN A 353 0.48 -5.94 -11.96
N ALA A 354 -0.08 -7.04 -12.47
CA ALA A 354 -0.33 -7.20 -13.90
C ALA A 354 -1.53 -6.32 -14.38
N TYR A 355 -2.42 -5.91 -13.47
CA TYR A 355 -3.59 -5.09 -13.75
C TYR A 355 -3.41 -3.57 -13.55
N THR A 356 -2.39 -3.12 -12.82
CA THR A 356 -2.17 -1.69 -12.47
C THR A 356 -1.12 -0.97 -13.32
N SER A 357 -0.56 -1.57 -14.38
CA SER A 357 0.30 -0.85 -15.33
C SER A 357 -0.52 -0.01 -16.31
N ASN A 358 -1.27 0.97 -15.81
CA ASN A 358 -1.59 2.15 -16.61
C ASN A 358 -1.93 3.34 -15.71
N LYS A 359 -1.11 4.38 -15.77
CA LYS A 359 -1.45 5.73 -15.30
C LYS A 359 -2.45 6.35 -16.28
N SER A 360 -3.61 6.74 -15.77
CA SER A 360 -4.21 8.08 -15.97
C SER A 360 -5.47 8.20 -15.10
N ASN A 361 -5.38 9.07 -14.08
CA ASN A 361 -6.50 9.66 -13.32
C ASN A 361 -7.38 10.53 -14.26
N PRO A 362 -8.50 11.13 -13.82
CA PRO A 362 -9.45 10.76 -12.75
C PRO A 362 -10.92 10.77 -13.23
N PHE A 363 -11.85 10.21 -12.47
CA PHE A 363 -13.18 10.76 -12.10
C PHE A 363 -13.90 9.81 -11.14
#